data_AF-A0A6J5Y7V9-F1
#
_entry.id   AF-A0A6J5Y7V9-F1
#
_cell.length_a   1.000
_cell.length_b   1.000
_cell.length_c   1.000
_cell.angle_alpha   90.00
_cell.angle_beta   90.00
_cell.angle_gamma   90.00
#
_symmetry.space_group_name_H-M   'P 1'
#
loop_
_entity.id
_entity.type
_entity.pdbx_description
1 polymer ?
#
loop_
_entity_poly.entity_id
_entity_poly.type
_entity_poly.pdbx_seq_one_letter_code
_entity_poly.pdbx_strand_id
1 'polypeptide(L)'
;MSVAERLYSGSPYLIIIIAARLYQPRGYTRTPSDRLADEVWEKDNHKVEDLEAVQMLQDIFLKADNRELQAEVLNRMFKIFSSHLENYKSCQQLRTVPLFILNMAGFPPSLQVILLKILEYAVTVVNCVPEQELLSLCCLLQQPISSELKHAILSFFVKLLSFDQQCKNVLREVGVLEVLLDELKQHKLLLGSDHQSGNSNQLERKSNSSSFKKHLDNKDVIISSPRLMESGSGKLPIFEVAIAWDCMVSLLKKAETNESSFRLANGVTAVLPFLVSDLPVLLEFLFVHY
;
A
#
# COMPACT_ATOMS: atom_id res chain seq x y z
N MET A 1 18.20 -12.01 -31.76
CA MET A 1 17.06 -11.73 -30.86
C MET A 1 16.83 -10.25 -30.82
N SER A 2 15.70 -9.81 -31.37
CA SER A 2 15.35 -8.39 -31.49
C SER A 2 14.94 -7.82 -30.13
N VAL A 3 15.16 -6.52 -29.90
CA VAL A 3 14.66 -5.78 -28.73
C VAL A 3 13.14 -5.94 -28.56
N ALA A 4 12.42 -6.22 -29.66
CA ALA A 4 11.00 -6.56 -29.65
C ALA A 4 10.68 -7.90 -28.94
N GLU A 5 11.55 -8.91 -29.01
CA GLU A 5 11.30 -10.21 -28.36
C GLU A 5 11.48 -10.15 -26.84
N ARG A 6 12.22 -9.16 -26.31
CA ARG A 6 12.29 -8.91 -24.85
C ARG A 6 11.06 -8.16 -24.30
N LEU A 7 10.27 -7.52 -25.16
CA LEU A 7 9.07 -6.76 -24.75
C LEU A 7 7.80 -7.63 -24.68
N TYR A 8 7.80 -8.83 -25.26
CA TYR A 8 6.64 -9.72 -25.29
C TYR A 8 6.62 -10.78 -24.17
N SER A 9 7.67 -10.86 -23.35
CA SER A 9 7.76 -11.82 -22.24
C SER A 9 7.30 -11.20 -20.92
N GLY A 10 5.98 -11.19 -20.68
CA GLY A 10 5.48 -11.60 -19.35
C GLY A 10 5.04 -10.53 -18.32
N SER A 11 4.47 -9.39 -18.71
CA SER A 11 3.78 -8.55 -17.72
C SER A 11 2.48 -7.95 -18.26
N PRO A 12 1.29 -8.38 -17.78
CA PRO A 12 0.01 -7.75 -18.17
C PRO A 12 -0.05 -6.26 -17.80
N TYR A 13 0.84 -5.79 -16.92
CA TYR A 13 0.96 -4.40 -16.49
C TYR A 13 1.57 -3.49 -17.56
N LEU A 14 2.40 -4.02 -18.47
CA LEU A 14 2.94 -3.20 -19.57
C LEU A 14 1.85 -2.84 -20.58
N ILE A 15 0.87 -3.72 -20.79
CA ILE A 15 -0.31 -3.46 -21.64
C ILE A 15 -1.18 -2.37 -21.03
N ILE A 16 -1.36 -2.34 -19.71
CA ILE A 16 -2.13 -1.30 -19.01
C ILE A 16 -1.41 0.05 -19.07
N ILE A 17 -0.09 0.09 -18.84
CA ILE A 17 0.72 1.32 -18.93
C ILE A 17 0.75 1.86 -20.36
N ILE A 18 0.87 0.98 -21.36
CA ILE A 18 0.84 1.35 -22.78
C ILE A 18 -0.57 1.82 -23.17
N ALA A 19 -1.63 1.13 -22.75
CA ALA A 19 -3.02 1.54 -23.01
C ALA A 19 -3.33 2.91 -22.37
N ALA A 20 -2.89 3.14 -21.13
CA ALA A 20 -3.05 4.42 -20.43
C ALA A 20 -2.28 5.57 -21.11
N ARG A 21 -1.10 5.29 -21.69
CA ARG A 21 -0.33 6.29 -22.47
C ARG A 21 -0.88 6.52 -23.88
N LEU A 22 -1.51 5.52 -24.50
CA LEU A 22 -2.11 5.64 -25.83
C LEU A 22 -3.47 6.35 -25.82
N TYR A 23 -4.17 6.41 -24.68
CA TYR A 23 -5.46 7.09 -24.54
C TYR A 23 -5.35 8.60 -24.29
N GLN A 24 -4.15 9.19 -24.30
CA GLN A 24 -4.00 10.65 -24.32
C GLN A 24 -4.25 11.15 -25.76
N PRO A 25 -5.31 11.94 -26.04
CA PRO A 25 -5.55 12.44 -27.38
C PRO A 25 -4.46 13.44 -27.77
N ARG A 26 -3.57 13.03 -28.66
CA ARG A 26 -2.70 13.95 -29.40
C ARG A 26 -3.59 14.85 -30.25
N GLY A 27 -3.52 16.16 -30.01
CA GLY A 27 -4.29 17.16 -30.72
C GLY A 27 -4.13 17.04 -32.24
N TYR A 28 -5.25 16.90 -32.93
CA TYR A 28 -5.30 16.90 -34.38
C TYR A 28 -5.31 18.34 -34.91
N THR A 29 -4.35 18.64 -35.79
CA THR A 29 -4.37 19.82 -36.66
C THR A 29 -5.60 19.76 -37.57
N ARG A 30 -6.42 20.83 -37.59
CA ARG A 30 -7.58 20.96 -38.50
C ARG A 30 -7.37 22.09 -39.51
N THR A 31 -7.66 21.79 -40.77
CA THR A 31 -7.69 22.70 -41.93
C THR A 31 -8.91 23.64 -41.90
N PRO A 32 -8.84 24.81 -42.57
CA PRO A 32 -9.78 25.90 -42.37
C PRO A 32 -10.96 25.86 -43.35
N SER A 33 -11.92 24.96 -43.13
CA SER A 33 -13.23 25.07 -43.79
C SER A 33 -14.22 24.13 -43.12
N ASP A 34 -14.78 24.53 -41.98
CA ASP A 34 -16.09 24.06 -41.47
C ASP A 34 -16.50 24.95 -40.28
N ARG A 35 -16.62 26.25 -40.56
CA ARG A 35 -16.84 27.30 -39.54
C ARG A 35 -18.29 27.48 -39.08
N LEU A 36 -19.24 26.63 -39.46
CA LEU A 36 -20.67 26.99 -39.31
C LEU A 36 -21.60 25.89 -38.80
N ALA A 37 -21.08 24.87 -38.11
CA ALA A 37 -21.92 23.88 -37.44
C ALA A 37 -21.23 23.13 -36.27
N ASP A 38 -20.34 23.78 -35.50
CA ASP A 38 -19.81 23.18 -34.27
C ASP A 38 -20.74 23.60 -33.10
N GLU A 39 -21.86 22.92 -32.90
CA GLU A 39 -21.94 21.78 -31.99
C GLU A 39 -21.56 22.19 -30.55
N VAL A 40 -22.57 22.65 -29.80
CA VAL A 40 -22.61 22.60 -28.34
C VAL A 40 -22.57 21.11 -27.95
N TRP A 41 -21.39 20.50 -28.05
CA TRP A 41 -21.09 19.36 -27.21
C TRP A 41 -20.77 20.00 -25.88
N GLU A 42 -21.73 19.93 -24.95
CA GLU A 42 -21.38 19.96 -23.55
C GLU A 42 -20.17 19.03 -23.42
N LYS A 43 -19.01 19.62 -23.13
CA LYS A 43 -17.88 18.84 -22.63
C LYS A 43 -18.44 18.16 -21.40
N ASP A 44 -18.73 16.87 -21.49
CA ASP A 44 -18.99 16.00 -20.36
C ASP A 44 -17.84 16.19 -19.36
N ASN A 45 -18.03 17.12 -18.43
CA ASN A 45 -17.05 17.42 -17.43
C ASN A 45 -17.24 16.34 -16.37
N HIS A 46 -16.66 15.16 -16.60
CA HIS A 46 -16.67 14.03 -15.65
C HIS A 46 -15.88 14.32 -14.36
N LYS A 47 -15.61 15.60 -14.08
CA LYS A 47 -14.93 16.08 -12.89
C LYS A 47 -15.92 16.12 -11.72
N VAL A 48 -15.47 15.64 -10.57
CA VAL A 48 -16.25 15.72 -9.33
C VAL A 48 -16.25 17.16 -8.83
N GLU A 49 -17.44 17.70 -8.60
CA GLU A 49 -17.64 19.01 -7.97
C GLU A 49 -18.29 18.88 -6.58
N ASP A 50 -19.13 17.86 -6.39
CA ASP A 50 -19.80 17.58 -5.12
C ASP A 50 -19.02 16.54 -4.30
N LEU A 51 -18.19 17.05 -3.39
CA LEU A 51 -17.43 16.23 -2.45
C LEU A 51 -18.29 15.71 -1.29
N GLU A 52 -19.43 16.34 -1.00
CA GLU A 52 -20.37 15.86 0.02
C GLU A 52 -21.01 14.55 -0.44
N ALA A 53 -21.33 14.42 -1.72
CA ALA A 53 -21.79 13.16 -2.31
C ALA A 53 -20.75 12.03 -2.16
N VAL A 54 -19.46 12.34 -2.37
CA VAL A 54 -18.37 11.36 -2.16
C VAL A 54 -18.26 10.98 -0.68
N GLN A 55 -18.41 11.95 0.22
CA GLN A 55 -18.43 11.69 1.66
C GLN A 55 -19.64 10.83 2.07
N MET A 56 -20.82 11.03 1.48
CA MET A 56 -21.98 10.17 1.72
C MET A 56 -21.72 8.73 1.24
N LEU A 57 -21.09 8.53 0.08
CA LEU A 57 -20.69 7.20 -0.39
C LEU A 57 -19.69 6.54 0.57
N GLN A 58 -18.73 7.30 1.09
CA GLN A 58 -17.80 6.83 2.11
C GLN A 58 -18.52 6.35 3.37
N ASP A 59 -19.47 7.14 3.86
CA ASP A 59 -20.27 6.81 5.03
C ASP A 59 -21.12 5.56 4.82
N ILE A 60 -21.78 5.44 3.65
CA ILE A 60 -22.56 4.26 3.28
C ILE A 60 -21.65 3.03 3.24
N PHE A 61 -20.49 3.12 2.61
CA PHE A 61 -19.54 2.01 2.52
C PHE A 61 -19.12 1.49 3.91
N LEU A 62 -18.79 2.40 4.83
CA LEU A 62 -18.31 2.05 6.17
C LEU A 62 -19.42 1.53 7.09
N LYS A 63 -20.65 2.03 6.94
CA LYS A 63 -21.80 1.68 7.81
C LYS A 63 -22.65 0.53 7.27
N ALA A 64 -22.48 0.14 6.01
CA ALA A 64 -23.29 -0.91 5.41
C ALA A 64 -22.95 -2.30 5.96
N ASP A 65 -23.96 -3.00 6.49
CA ASP A 65 -23.86 -4.42 6.87
C ASP A 65 -24.00 -5.36 5.65
N ASN A 66 -24.48 -4.84 4.52
CA ASN A 66 -24.65 -5.59 3.29
C ASN A 66 -23.37 -5.54 2.43
N ARG A 67 -22.73 -6.70 2.25
CA ARG A 67 -21.49 -6.84 1.47
C ARG A 67 -21.65 -6.52 -0.02
N GLU A 68 -22.82 -6.81 -0.62
CA GLU A 68 -23.10 -6.46 -2.01
C GLU A 68 -23.21 -4.96 -2.18
N LEU A 69 -23.85 -4.27 -1.24
CA LEU A 69 -23.90 -2.81 -1.21
C LEU A 69 -22.50 -2.20 -1.03
N GLN A 70 -21.69 -2.73 -0.11
CA GLN A 70 -20.30 -2.29 0.05
C GLN A 70 -19.52 -2.45 -1.27
N ALA A 71 -19.66 -3.59 -1.94
CA ALA A 71 -19.00 -3.84 -3.22
C ALA A 71 -19.45 -2.85 -4.31
N GLU A 72 -20.76 -2.62 -4.44
CA GLU A 72 -21.31 -1.68 -5.42
C GLU A 72 -20.82 -0.26 -5.15
N VAL A 73 -20.89 0.20 -3.90
CA VAL A 73 -20.42 1.54 -3.51
C VAL A 73 -18.94 1.70 -3.80
N LEU A 74 -18.09 0.74 -3.41
CA LEU A 74 -16.65 0.84 -3.69
C LEU A 74 -16.34 0.86 -5.19
N ASN A 75 -17.04 0.06 -5.98
CA ASN A 75 -16.89 0.07 -7.45
C ASN A 75 -17.33 1.41 -8.04
N ARG A 76 -18.42 2.01 -7.54
CA ARG A 76 -18.86 3.34 -7.96
C ARG A 76 -17.84 4.42 -7.60
N MET A 77 -17.30 4.38 -6.39
CA MET A 77 -16.24 5.31 -5.98
C MET A 77 -14.99 5.16 -6.85
N PHE A 78 -14.57 3.93 -7.17
CA PHE A 78 -13.46 3.72 -8.09
C PHE A 78 -13.76 4.26 -9.49
N LYS A 79 -14.99 4.08 -10.00
CA LYS A 79 -15.43 4.68 -11.27
C LYS A 79 -15.37 6.21 -11.24
N ILE A 80 -15.76 6.82 -10.14
CA ILE A 80 -15.68 8.28 -9.93
C ILE A 80 -14.20 8.75 -9.94
N PHE A 81 -13.31 8.04 -9.24
CA PHE A 81 -11.88 8.38 -9.24
C PHE A 81 -11.22 8.22 -10.62
N SER A 82 -11.71 7.26 -11.42
CA SER A 82 -11.17 6.94 -12.74
C SER A 82 -11.84 7.66 -13.91
N SER A 83 -12.95 8.35 -13.70
CA SER A 83 -13.64 9.08 -14.77
C SER A 83 -12.90 10.34 -15.23
N HIS A 84 -12.03 10.90 -14.39
CA HIS A 84 -11.19 12.05 -14.72
C HIS A 84 -9.92 12.06 -13.86
N LEU A 85 -8.76 12.38 -14.45
CA LEU A 85 -7.44 12.31 -13.78
C LEU A 85 -7.36 13.17 -12.51
N GLU A 86 -8.06 14.31 -12.49
CA GLU A 86 -8.08 15.22 -11.34
C GLU A 86 -9.04 14.78 -10.22
N ASN A 87 -9.91 13.79 -10.45
CA ASN A 87 -10.91 13.38 -9.45
C ASN A 87 -10.25 12.73 -8.24
N TYR A 88 -9.28 11.82 -8.47
CA TYR A 88 -8.54 11.21 -7.38
C TYR A 88 -7.91 12.28 -6.48
N LYS A 89 -7.14 13.20 -7.07
CA LYS A 89 -6.48 14.30 -6.35
C LYS A 89 -7.48 15.20 -5.61
N SER A 90 -8.58 15.58 -6.26
CA SER A 90 -9.62 16.44 -5.65
C SER A 90 -10.29 15.77 -4.44
N CYS A 91 -10.45 14.44 -4.49
CA CYS A 91 -11.03 13.65 -3.41
C CYS A 91 -10.03 13.33 -2.28
N GLN A 92 -8.71 13.51 -2.46
CA GLN A 92 -7.72 13.18 -1.42
C GLN A 92 -7.90 13.98 -0.12
N GLN A 93 -8.51 15.17 -0.19
CA GLN A 93 -8.83 15.97 0.99
C GLN A 93 -9.85 15.31 1.91
N LEU A 94 -10.70 14.43 1.39
CA LEU A 94 -11.69 13.67 2.17
C LEU A 94 -11.06 12.51 2.96
N ARG A 95 -9.80 12.16 2.67
CA ARG A 95 -9.08 11.03 3.30
C ARG A 95 -9.86 9.70 3.22
N THR A 96 -10.69 9.55 2.19
CA THR A 96 -11.56 8.39 2.00
C THR A 96 -10.79 7.07 1.86
N VAL A 97 -9.83 7.02 0.92
CA VAL A 97 -9.02 5.81 0.68
C VAL A 97 -8.12 5.48 1.89
N PRO A 98 -7.43 6.44 2.54
CA PRO A 98 -6.75 6.20 3.82
C PRO A 98 -7.65 5.55 4.88
N LEU A 99 -8.88 6.08 5.06
CA LEU A 99 -9.82 5.55 6.04
C LEU A 99 -10.27 4.12 5.72
N PHE A 100 -10.53 3.83 4.44
CA PHE A 100 -10.85 2.47 4.01
C PHE A 100 -9.68 1.51 4.26
N ILE A 101 -8.44 1.94 4.00
CA ILE A 101 -7.25 1.13 4.27
C ILE A 101 -7.16 0.78 5.75
N LEU A 102 -7.35 1.74 6.66
CA LEU A 102 -7.28 1.47 8.10
C LEU A 102 -8.31 0.45 8.59
N ASN A 103 -9.43 0.27 7.86
CA ASN A 103 -10.49 -0.70 8.15
C ASN A 103 -10.41 -1.96 7.28
N MET A 104 -9.40 -2.08 6.41
CA MET A 104 -9.35 -3.08 5.35
C MET A 104 -9.40 -4.52 5.85
N ALA A 105 -8.88 -4.78 7.06
CA ALA A 105 -8.93 -6.10 7.69
C ALA A 105 -10.36 -6.63 7.92
N GLY A 106 -11.34 -5.73 8.09
CA GLY A 106 -12.75 -6.09 8.26
C GLY A 106 -13.50 -6.33 6.95
N PHE A 107 -12.92 -6.01 5.79
CA PHE A 107 -13.59 -6.14 4.51
C PHE A 107 -13.37 -7.51 3.86
N PRO A 108 -14.32 -7.98 3.02
CA PRO A 108 -14.12 -9.17 2.19
C PRO A 108 -12.85 -9.05 1.32
N PRO A 109 -12.12 -10.16 1.06
CA PRO A 109 -10.89 -10.14 0.27
C PRO A 109 -11.03 -9.48 -1.12
N SER A 110 -12.19 -9.61 -1.77
CA SER A 110 -12.47 -8.95 -3.04
C SER A 110 -12.41 -7.42 -2.95
N LEU A 111 -12.84 -6.83 -1.83
CA LEU A 111 -12.79 -5.38 -1.62
C LEU A 111 -11.39 -4.90 -1.26
N GLN A 112 -10.63 -5.70 -0.50
CA GLN A 112 -9.21 -5.42 -0.21
C GLN A 112 -8.41 -5.29 -1.51
N VAL A 113 -8.64 -6.20 -2.46
CA VAL A 113 -8.02 -6.15 -3.79
C VAL A 113 -8.42 -4.88 -4.56
N ILE A 114 -9.68 -4.45 -4.49
CA ILE A 114 -10.13 -3.21 -5.15
C ILE A 114 -9.45 -1.98 -4.53
N LEU A 115 -9.30 -1.93 -3.20
CA LEU A 115 -8.60 -0.84 -2.53
C LEU A 115 -7.14 -0.73 -2.97
N LEU A 116 -6.43 -1.86 -3.08
CA LEU A 116 -5.07 -1.86 -3.61
C LEU A 116 -5.03 -1.46 -5.10
N LYS A 117 -6.03 -1.83 -5.91
CA LYS A 117 -6.15 -1.39 -7.31
C LYS A 117 -6.42 0.11 -7.44
N ILE A 118 -7.15 0.72 -6.51
CA ILE A 118 -7.34 2.18 -6.47
C ILE A 118 -5.99 2.87 -6.27
N LEU A 119 -5.15 2.36 -5.37
CA LEU A 119 -3.79 2.89 -5.17
C LEU A 119 -2.89 2.65 -6.38
N GLU A 120 -2.99 1.48 -7.00
CA GLU A 120 -2.26 1.19 -8.23
C GLU A 120 -2.63 2.18 -9.34
N TYR A 121 -3.92 2.48 -9.52
CA TYR A 121 -4.41 3.51 -10.44
C TYR A 121 -3.85 4.90 -10.10
N ALA A 122 -3.86 5.29 -8.83
CA ALA A 122 -3.36 6.59 -8.38
C ALA A 122 -1.88 6.79 -8.75
N VAL A 123 -1.05 5.77 -8.51
CA VAL A 123 0.38 5.84 -8.80
C VAL A 123 0.67 5.73 -10.30
N THR A 124 0.01 4.81 -11.00
CA THR A 124 0.40 4.47 -12.38
C THR A 124 -0.28 5.33 -13.45
N VAL A 125 -1.53 5.74 -13.23
CA VAL A 125 -2.32 6.48 -14.23
C VAL A 125 -2.43 7.96 -13.86
N VAL A 126 -2.75 8.25 -12.60
CA VAL A 126 -2.86 9.65 -12.13
C VAL A 126 -1.49 10.28 -11.90
N ASN A 127 -0.44 9.46 -11.73
CA ASN A 127 0.91 9.90 -11.40
C ASN A 127 0.92 10.75 -10.11
N CYS A 128 0.13 10.32 -9.12
CA CYS A 128 0.05 10.90 -7.79
C CYS A 128 0.79 10.00 -6.81
N VAL A 129 1.50 10.60 -5.85
CA VAL A 129 2.12 9.88 -4.74
C VAL A 129 1.12 9.84 -3.57
N PRO A 130 0.50 8.69 -3.26
CA PRO A 130 -0.58 8.59 -2.28
C PRO A 130 -0.01 8.44 -0.86
N GLU A 131 0.65 9.48 -0.36
CA GLU A 131 1.44 9.43 0.88
C GLU A 131 0.63 8.96 2.10
N GLN A 132 -0.60 9.45 2.25
CA GLN A 132 -1.45 9.14 3.40
C GLN A 132 -1.98 7.71 3.34
N GLU A 133 -2.21 7.19 2.14
CA GLU A 133 -2.61 5.82 1.88
C GLU A 133 -1.46 4.85 2.17
N LEU A 134 -0.23 5.20 1.78
CA LEU A 134 0.96 4.42 2.09
C LEU A 134 1.24 4.40 3.60
N LEU A 135 1.09 5.54 4.27
CA LEU A 135 1.14 5.60 5.74
C LEU A 135 0.05 4.72 6.37
N SER A 136 -1.18 4.76 5.85
CA SER A 136 -2.29 3.94 6.35
C SER A 136 -2.04 2.44 6.20
N LEU A 137 -1.42 2.01 5.08
CA LEU A 137 -0.99 0.62 4.89
C LEU A 137 0.11 0.23 5.89
N CYS A 138 1.08 1.12 6.14
CA CYS A 138 2.11 0.91 7.15
C CYS A 138 1.51 0.77 8.57
N CYS A 139 0.53 1.60 8.92
CA CYS A 139 -0.20 1.49 10.17
C CYS A 139 -1.03 0.20 10.26
N LEU A 140 -1.64 -0.24 9.16
CA LEU A 140 -2.41 -1.48 9.10
C LEU A 140 -1.53 -2.72 9.33
N LEU A 141 -0.29 -2.75 8.81
CA LEU A 141 0.66 -3.84 9.05
C LEU A 141 0.99 -4.04 10.54
N GLN A 142 0.88 -2.98 11.35
CA GLN A 142 1.08 -3.06 12.79
C GLN A 142 -0.14 -3.61 13.55
N GLN A 143 -1.27 -3.84 12.87
CA GLN A 143 -2.48 -4.40 13.47
C GLN A 143 -2.53 -5.93 13.29
N PRO A 144 -3.32 -6.65 14.11
CA PRO A 144 -3.56 -8.08 13.90
C PRO A 144 -4.42 -8.29 12.66
N ILE A 145 -3.78 -8.50 11.51
CA ILE A 145 -4.44 -8.77 10.23
C ILE A 145 -4.07 -10.17 9.72
N SER A 146 -4.85 -10.72 8.79
CA SER A 146 -4.62 -12.05 8.24
C SER A 146 -3.31 -12.12 7.43
N SER A 147 -2.75 -13.32 7.33
CA SER A 147 -1.53 -13.60 6.57
C SER A 147 -1.67 -13.20 5.10
N GLU A 148 -2.82 -13.50 4.50
CA GLU A 148 -3.12 -13.19 3.10
C GLU A 148 -3.14 -11.68 2.85
N LEU A 149 -3.71 -10.89 3.79
CA LEU A 149 -3.73 -9.44 3.69
C LEU A 149 -2.34 -8.85 3.89
N LYS A 150 -1.55 -9.33 4.87
CA LYS A 150 -0.14 -8.92 5.02
C LYS A 150 0.63 -9.15 3.73
N HIS A 151 0.56 -10.36 3.20
CA HIS A 151 1.23 -10.73 1.95
C HIS A 151 0.81 -9.82 0.79
N ALA A 152 -0.49 -9.50 0.65
CA ALA A 152 -0.98 -8.61 -0.39
C ALA A 152 -0.43 -7.18 -0.26
N ILE A 153 -0.34 -6.64 0.96
CA ILE A 153 0.21 -5.31 1.23
C ILE A 153 1.72 -5.28 0.94
N LEU A 154 2.48 -6.27 1.42
CA LEU A 154 3.92 -6.35 1.16
C LEU A 154 4.21 -6.55 -0.33
N SER A 155 3.42 -7.38 -1.02
CA SER A 155 3.47 -7.50 -2.48
C SER A 155 3.27 -6.17 -3.17
N PHE A 156 2.31 -5.37 -2.70
CA PHE A 156 2.04 -4.06 -3.25
C PHE A 156 3.21 -3.09 -3.00
N PHE A 157 3.80 -3.08 -1.80
CA PHE A 157 4.99 -2.28 -1.51
C PHE A 157 6.19 -2.65 -2.38
N VAL A 158 6.50 -3.93 -2.56
CA VAL A 158 7.60 -4.38 -3.44
C VAL A 158 7.39 -3.87 -4.87
N LYS A 159 6.15 -3.90 -5.39
CA LYS A 159 5.83 -3.32 -6.70
C LYS A 159 6.12 -1.83 -6.74
N LEU A 160 5.64 -1.06 -5.76
CA LEU A 160 5.85 0.39 -5.70
C LEU A 160 7.34 0.77 -5.58
N LEU A 161 8.08 0.08 -4.72
CA LEU A 161 9.52 0.25 -4.52
C LEU A 161 10.34 0.00 -5.80
N SER A 162 9.80 -0.82 -6.71
CA SER A 162 10.40 -1.14 -8.00
C SER A 162 9.93 -0.23 -9.13
N PHE A 163 8.80 0.46 -8.96
CA PHE A 163 8.13 1.23 -10.01
C PHE A 163 8.51 2.72 -9.96
N ASP A 164 8.39 3.37 -8.81
CA ASP A 164 8.50 4.83 -8.69
C ASP A 164 9.38 5.27 -7.52
N GLN A 165 10.29 6.21 -7.79
CA GLN A 165 11.28 6.68 -6.81
C GLN A 165 10.65 7.58 -5.74
N GLN A 166 9.58 8.31 -6.05
CA GLN A 166 8.90 9.16 -5.06
C GLN A 166 8.13 8.31 -4.05
N CYS A 167 7.40 7.29 -4.53
CA CYS A 167 6.76 6.29 -3.68
C CYS A 167 7.80 5.56 -2.81
N LYS A 168 8.97 5.26 -3.38
CA LYS A 168 10.08 4.67 -2.61
C LYS A 168 10.59 5.56 -1.49
N ASN A 169 10.71 6.87 -1.72
CA ASN A 169 11.10 7.81 -0.66
C ASN A 169 10.02 7.86 0.44
N VAL A 170 8.75 7.96 0.07
CA VAL A 170 7.65 7.95 1.04
C VAL A 170 7.64 6.67 1.86
N LEU A 171 7.80 5.49 1.25
CA LEU A 171 7.85 4.22 1.98
C LEU A 171 9.03 4.12 2.97
N ARG A 172 10.13 4.83 2.70
CA ARG A 172 11.25 4.96 3.66
C ARG A 172 10.88 5.88 4.81
N GLU A 173 10.15 6.96 4.54
CA GLU A 173 9.77 7.98 5.53
C GLU A 173 8.64 7.51 6.47
N VAL A 174 7.65 6.77 5.96
CA VAL A 174 6.50 6.31 6.75
C VAL A 174 6.81 5.14 7.69
N GLY A 175 8.07 4.68 7.73
CA GLY A 175 8.55 3.73 8.74
C GLY A 175 8.30 2.26 8.43
N VAL A 176 8.18 1.86 7.16
CA VAL A 176 7.93 0.46 6.79
C VAL A 176 9.07 -0.46 7.27
N LEU A 177 10.31 0.02 7.23
CA LEU A 177 11.48 -0.76 7.65
C LEU A 177 11.39 -1.13 9.14
N GLU A 178 11.01 -0.18 9.98
CA GLU A 178 10.85 -0.33 11.42
C GLU A 178 9.76 -1.36 11.74
N VAL A 179 8.62 -1.29 11.04
CA VAL A 179 7.52 -2.26 11.19
C VAL A 179 7.99 -3.68 10.87
N LEU A 180 8.71 -3.88 9.76
CA LEU A 180 9.22 -5.19 9.35
C LEU A 180 10.26 -5.73 10.34
N LEU A 181 11.15 -4.87 10.86
CA LEU A 181 12.13 -5.27 11.87
C LEU A 181 11.48 -5.68 13.19
N ASP A 182 10.47 -4.95 13.63
CA ASP A 182 9.75 -5.26 14.87
C ASP A 182 8.99 -6.58 14.76
N GLU A 183 8.39 -6.86 13.60
CA GLU A 183 7.73 -8.14 13.34
C GLU A 183 8.73 -9.32 13.40
N LEU A 184 9.86 -9.23 12.71
CA LEU A 184 10.91 -10.26 12.76
C LEU A 184 11.43 -10.52 14.19
N LYS A 185 11.61 -9.46 14.98
CA LYS A 185 12.03 -9.56 16.39
C LYS A 185 11.00 -10.28 17.25
N GLN A 186 9.71 -9.98 17.07
CA GLN A 186 8.64 -10.68 17.78
C GLN A 186 8.63 -12.17 17.45
N HIS A 187 8.88 -12.54 16.19
CA HIS A 187 8.97 -13.94 15.80
C HIS A 187 10.19 -14.66 16.38
N LYS A 188 11.34 -13.99 16.50
CA LYS A 188 12.52 -14.54 17.19
C LYS A 188 12.23 -14.87 18.66
N LEU A 189 11.50 -13.99 19.36
CA LEU A 189 11.13 -14.22 20.76
C LEU A 189 10.22 -15.44 20.93
N LEU A 190 9.29 -15.64 20.00
CA LEU A 190 8.41 -16.82 19.99
C LEU A 190 9.22 -18.11 19.74
N LEU A 191 10.11 -18.12 18.74
CA LEU A 191 10.96 -19.28 18.44
C LEU A 191 11.96 -19.61 19.56
N GLY A 192 12.41 -18.60 20.32
CA GLY A 192 13.29 -18.79 21.48
C GLY A 192 12.59 -19.29 22.75
N SER A 193 11.25 -19.22 22.80
CA SER A 193 10.45 -19.60 23.97
C SER A 193 10.15 -21.10 24.09
N ASP A 194 10.44 -21.89 23.05
CA ASP A 194 10.28 -23.35 23.04
C ASP A 194 11.24 -24.09 24.01
N HIS A 195 12.11 -23.39 24.74
CA HIS A 195 13.01 -23.97 25.73
C HIS A 195 12.74 -23.66 27.20
N GLN A 196 11.76 -22.81 27.56
CA GLN A 196 11.35 -22.68 28.97
C GLN A 196 9.83 -22.52 29.13
N SER A 197 9.21 -23.63 29.50
CA SER A 197 7.89 -23.71 30.10
C SER A 197 7.81 -22.83 31.36
N GLY A 198 6.81 -21.95 31.41
CA GLY A 198 6.28 -21.39 32.66
C GLY A 198 6.62 -19.92 32.96
N ASN A 199 5.94 -18.98 32.30
CA ASN A 199 5.23 -17.87 32.95
C ASN A 199 4.62 -16.91 31.92
N SER A 200 3.32 -17.09 31.68
CA SER A 200 2.48 -16.10 31.01
C SER A 200 2.28 -14.92 31.96
N ASN A 201 2.95 -13.80 31.70
CA ASN A 201 2.53 -12.50 32.22
C ASN A 201 2.58 -11.45 31.12
N GLN A 202 1.43 -10.80 30.96
CA GLN A 202 1.14 -9.61 30.17
C GLN A 202 2.36 -8.73 29.90
N LEU A 203 2.77 -8.63 28.64
CA LEU A 203 3.58 -7.51 28.17
C LEU A 203 2.64 -6.49 27.54
N GLU A 204 2.26 -5.51 28.34
CA GLU A 204 1.62 -4.29 27.86
C GLU A 204 2.46 -3.67 26.73
N ARG A 205 1.82 -3.56 25.57
CA ARG A 205 2.36 -2.97 24.34
C ARG A 205 2.63 -1.48 24.55
N LYS A 206 3.80 -1.11 25.08
CA LYS A 206 4.32 0.27 25.01
C LYS A 206 4.91 0.51 23.63
N SER A 207 4.05 0.84 22.67
CA SER A 207 4.47 1.47 21.42
C SER A 207 4.99 2.87 21.74
N ASN A 208 6.32 3.02 21.81
CA ASN A 208 6.96 4.33 21.86
C ASN A 208 6.97 4.95 20.45
N SER A 209 5.82 5.42 19.97
CA SER A 209 5.69 6.20 18.73
C SER A 209 5.40 7.68 19.03
N SER A 210 6.35 8.36 19.69
CA SER A 210 6.21 9.79 20.02
C SER A 210 6.30 10.73 18.81
N SER A 211 6.67 10.23 17.62
CA SER A 211 6.77 11.05 16.39
C SER A 211 5.52 11.01 15.49
N PHE A 212 4.72 9.94 15.54
CA PHE A 212 3.63 9.70 14.58
C PHE A 212 2.32 10.42 14.92
N LYS A 213 2.15 10.90 16.16
CA LYS A 213 0.92 11.58 16.59
C LYS A 213 0.72 12.98 16.01
N LYS A 214 1.73 13.60 15.40
CA LYS A 214 1.65 15.00 14.95
C LYS A 214 0.94 15.21 13.61
N HIS A 215 0.61 14.14 12.86
CA HIS A 215 0.05 14.28 11.51
C HIS A 215 -1.45 13.92 11.40
N LEU A 216 -2.09 13.47 12.48
CA LEU A 216 -3.50 13.04 12.46
C LEU A 216 -4.44 13.87 13.33
N ASP A 217 -3.93 14.85 14.09
CA ASP A 217 -4.77 15.74 14.89
C ASP A 217 -5.30 16.91 14.05
N ASN A 218 -6.32 16.65 13.23
CA ASN A 218 -7.28 17.70 12.86
C ASN A 218 -8.71 17.12 12.77
N LYS A 219 -9.42 17.31 13.89
CA LYS A 219 -10.88 17.29 14.17
C LYS A 219 -11.77 16.13 13.64
N ASP A 220 -12.37 15.47 14.64
CA ASP A 220 -13.73 14.93 14.70
C ASP A 220 -14.11 13.78 13.76
N VAL A 221 -13.56 12.59 14.00
CA VAL A 221 -14.29 11.32 13.78
C VAL A 221 -13.99 10.36 14.92
N ILE A 222 -15.03 9.89 15.60
CA ILE A 222 -14.96 8.89 16.67
C ILE A 222 -14.54 7.56 16.03
N ILE A 223 -13.25 7.22 16.10
CA ILE A 223 -12.71 5.94 15.62
C ILE A 223 -12.94 4.89 16.71
N SER A 224 -14.04 4.16 16.59
CA SER A 224 -14.28 2.94 17.35
C SER A 224 -13.36 1.83 16.79
N SER A 225 -12.30 1.49 17.53
CA SER A 225 -11.40 0.38 17.19
C SER A 225 -12.10 -0.97 17.41
N PRO A 226 -12.11 -1.91 16.45
CA PRO A 226 -12.68 -3.23 16.67
C PRO A 226 -11.81 -4.06 17.62
N ARG A 227 -12.49 -4.90 18.39
CA ARG A 227 -11.94 -5.68 19.50
C ARG A 227 -10.89 -6.70 19.05
N LEU A 228 -9.86 -6.77 19.88
CA LEU A 228 -8.77 -7.75 19.90
C LEU A 228 -9.33 -9.19 19.80
N MET A 229 -9.02 -9.88 18.70
CA MET A 229 -9.05 -11.34 18.65
C MET A 229 -7.60 -11.82 18.64
N GLU A 230 -7.26 -12.68 19.60
CA GLU A 230 -5.98 -13.35 19.70
C GLU A 230 -5.76 -14.22 18.46
N SER A 231 -4.83 -13.81 17.58
CA SER A 231 -4.38 -14.67 16.48
C SER A 231 -3.38 -15.68 17.01
N GLY A 232 -3.74 -16.95 16.90
CA GLY A 232 -2.87 -18.08 17.16
C GLY A 232 -1.88 -18.36 16.02
N SER A 233 -0.84 -19.11 16.40
CA SER A 233 0.20 -19.77 15.60
C SER A 233 1.49 -18.97 15.35
N GLY A 234 2.49 -19.24 16.21
CA GLY A 234 3.81 -18.62 16.25
C GLY A 234 4.82 -19.07 15.17
N LYS A 235 4.40 -19.21 13.91
CA LYS A 235 5.32 -19.41 12.78
C LYS A 235 4.93 -18.51 11.62
N LEU A 236 5.83 -17.60 11.20
CA LEU A 236 5.67 -16.90 9.92
C LEU A 236 5.69 -17.93 8.79
N PRO A 237 4.71 -17.92 7.88
CA PRO A 237 4.83 -18.62 6.61
C PRO A 237 6.11 -18.18 5.89
N ILE A 238 6.85 -19.13 5.32
CA ILE A 238 8.10 -18.87 4.59
C ILE A 238 7.91 -17.81 3.49
N PHE A 239 6.74 -17.82 2.85
CA PHE A 239 6.38 -16.83 1.82
C PHE A 239 6.27 -15.41 2.35
N GLU A 240 5.80 -15.22 3.60
CA GLU A 240 5.80 -13.89 4.23
C GLU A 240 7.20 -13.40 4.53
N VAL A 241 8.08 -14.30 4.98
CA VAL A 241 9.50 -13.99 5.24
C VAL A 241 10.19 -13.55 3.95
N ALA A 242 9.96 -14.26 2.84
CA ALA A 242 10.57 -13.94 1.55
C ALA A 242 10.14 -12.55 1.03
N ILE A 243 8.84 -12.23 1.08
CA ILE A 243 8.35 -10.95 0.54
C ILE A 243 8.65 -9.76 1.47
N ALA A 244 8.62 -9.96 2.79
CA ALA A 244 9.08 -8.98 3.75
C ALA A 244 10.57 -8.67 3.53
N TRP A 245 11.36 -9.70 3.24
CA TRP A 245 12.77 -9.55 2.90
C TRP A 245 12.99 -8.71 1.63
N ASP A 246 12.29 -9.03 0.53
CA ASP A 246 12.37 -8.26 -0.72
C ASP A 246 12.03 -6.78 -0.49
N CYS A 247 11.04 -6.51 0.36
CA CYS A 247 10.67 -5.16 0.78
C CYS A 247 11.80 -4.48 1.57
N MET A 248 12.35 -5.16 2.59
CA MET A 248 13.46 -4.63 3.40
C MET A 248 14.70 -4.29 2.57
N VAL A 249 15.14 -5.19 1.68
CA VAL A 249 16.28 -4.95 0.79
C VAL A 249 16.04 -3.73 -0.08
N SER A 250 14.85 -3.62 -0.65
CA SER A 250 14.49 -2.51 -1.52
C SER A 250 14.47 -1.17 -0.78
N LEU A 251 14.04 -1.17 0.48
CA LEU A 251 14.07 -0.01 1.38
C LEU A 251 15.51 0.40 1.73
N LEU A 252 16.37 -0.56 2.07
CA LEU A 252 17.77 -0.34 2.46
C LEU A 252 18.66 0.11 1.31
N LYS A 253 18.48 -0.46 0.11
CA LYS A 253 19.38 -0.25 -1.03
C LYS A 253 19.53 1.23 -1.37
N LYS A 254 20.74 1.78 -1.24
CA LYS A 254 21.07 3.19 -1.50
C LYS A 254 20.24 4.12 -0.60
N ALA A 255 20.25 3.87 0.71
CA ALA A 255 19.46 4.63 1.68
C ALA A 255 20.22 4.76 3.00
N GLU A 256 21.14 5.72 3.10
CA GLU A 256 22.00 5.87 4.28
C GLU A 256 21.20 5.99 5.60
N THR A 257 20.08 6.72 5.58
CA THR A 257 19.18 6.85 6.73
C THR A 257 18.64 5.50 7.16
N ASN A 258 18.06 4.73 6.25
CA ASN A 258 17.49 3.41 6.54
C ASN A 258 18.56 2.38 6.91
N GLU A 259 19.71 2.39 6.24
CA GLU A 259 20.87 1.57 6.58
C GLU A 259 21.36 1.88 8.00
N SER A 260 21.41 3.15 8.38
CA SER A 260 21.77 3.56 9.74
C SER A 260 20.74 3.12 10.78
N SER A 261 19.44 3.31 10.53
CA SER A 261 18.35 2.84 11.39
C SER A 261 18.39 1.32 11.55
N PHE A 262 18.64 0.59 10.47
CA PHE A 262 18.77 -0.87 10.48
C PHE A 262 19.92 -1.34 11.36
N ARG A 263 21.10 -0.69 11.26
CA ARG A 263 22.24 -0.97 12.16
C ARG A 263 21.90 -0.71 13.63
N LEU A 264 21.37 0.47 13.92
CA LEU A 264 21.00 0.88 15.29
C LEU A 264 19.97 -0.06 15.91
N ALA A 265 19.08 -0.62 15.09
CA ALA A 265 18.06 -1.57 15.52
C ALA A 265 18.56 -3.02 15.66
N ASN A 266 19.87 -3.28 15.53
CA ASN A 266 20.48 -4.61 15.47
C ASN A 266 19.87 -5.49 14.36
N GLY A 267 19.60 -4.89 13.20
CA GLY A 267 18.88 -5.52 12.10
C GLY A 267 19.50 -6.84 11.62
N VAL A 268 20.83 -6.92 11.51
CA VAL A 268 21.54 -8.16 11.13
C VAL A 268 21.19 -9.30 12.09
N THR A 269 21.25 -9.06 13.40
CA THR A 269 20.92 -10.04 14.44
C THR A 269 19.44 -10.43 14.47
N ALA A 270 18.55 -9.54 14.00
CA ALA A 270 17.13 -9.80 13.87
C ALA A 270 16.83 -10.72 12.66
N VAL A 271 17.52 -10.51 11.55
CA VAL A 271 17.31 -11.29 10.31
C VAL A 271 18.07 -12.62 10.32
N LEU A 272 19.24 -12.71 10.99
CA LEU A 272 20.12 -13.89 10.99
C LEU A 272 19.41 -15.25 11.17
N PRO A 273 18.46 -15.42 12.11
CA PRO A 273 17.76 -16.71 12.29
C PRO A 273 16.94 -17.16 11.08
N PHE A 274 16.51 -16.21 10.23
CA PHE A 274 15.72 -16.47 9.03
C PHE A 274 16.60 -16.75 7.80
N LEU A 275 17.91 -16.50 7.88
CA LEU A 275 18.89 -16.70 6.79
C LEU A 275 19.28 -18.15 6.55
N VAL A 276 18.97 -19.03 7.49
CA VAL A 276 19.29 -20.47 7.41
C VAL A 276 18.38 -21.20 6.39
N SER A 277 17.45 -20.47 5.76
CA SER A 277 16.56 -20.97 4.71
C SER A 277 16.99 -20.41 3.34
N ASP A 278 17.85 -21.16 2.62
CA ASP A 278 18.17 -21.09 1.18
C ASP A 278 17.87 -19.78 0.41
N LEU A 279 18.52 -18.67 0.74
CA LEU A 279 18.50 -17.44 -0.06
C LEU A 279 19.93 -16.99 -0.39
N PRO A 280 20.48 -17.32 -1.58
CA PRO A 280 21.84 -16.94 -1.98
C PRO A 280 22.10 -15.43 -2.04
N VAL A 281 21.05 -14.65 -2.34
CA VAL A 281 21.08 -13.17 -2.45
C VAL A 281 21.38 -12.50 -1.09
N LEU A 282 21.13 -13.22 0.01
CA LEU A 282 21.26 -12.71 1.37
C LEU A 282 22.71 -12.61 1.87
N LEU A 283 23.53 -13.61 1.54
CA LEU A 283 24.96 -13.59 1.89
C LEU A 283 25.67 -12.47 1.14
N GLU A 284 25.32 -12.25 -0.12
CA GLU A 284 25.97 -11.25 -0.97
C GLU A 284 25.66 -9.81 -0.48
N PHE A 285 24.42 -9.50 -0.09
CA PHE A 285 24.09 -8.18 0.46
C PHE A 285 24.76 -7.91 1.81
N LEU A 286 24.79 -8.90 2.72
CA LEU A 286 25.49 -8.76 3.98
C LEU A 286 27.00 -8.57 3.77
N PHE A 287 27.64 -9.38 2.92
CA PHE A 287 29.08 -9.27 2.64
C PHE A 287 29.50 -7.96 1.96
N VAL A 288 28.63 -7.37 1.13
CA VAL A 288 28.96 -6.15 0.38
C VAL A 288 28.74 -4.89 1.22
N HIS A 289 27.82 -4.92 2.19
CA HIS A 289 27.40 -3.72 2.92
C HIS A 289 27.71 -3.73 4.42
N TYR A 290 28.16 -4.87 4.98
CA TYR A 290 28.41 -5.07 6.41
C TYR A 290 29.61 -5.98 6.68
#